data_AF-A0A7J6PCW7-F1
#
_entry.id   AF-A0A7J6PCW7-F1
#
_cell.length_a   1.000
_cell.length_b   1.000
_cell.length_c   1.000
_cell.angle_alpha   90.00
_cell.angle_beta   90.00
_cell.angle_gamma   90.00
#
_symmetry.space_group_name_H-M   'P 1'
#
loop_
_entity.id
_entity.type
_entity.pdbx_description
1 polymer ?
#
loop_
_entity_poly.entity_id
_entity_poly.type
_entity_poly.pdbx_seq_one_letter_code
_entity_poly.pdbx_strand_id
1 'polypeptide(L)'
;MSSKVLGLVSQECLDKFMAFDLEKSCVTELMVNGLNMGVMAGALAVKLPQIIKILANKSVKGISEASFALEFIASSLFCIYNMLMRHPFAAWGEMFFISVQCMIQLILFWWYAPQIDILPRVLLMNL
;
A
#
# COMPACT_ATOMS: atom_id res chain seq x y z
N MET A 1 17.77 14.32 23.26
CA MET A 1 16.48 13.61 23.11
C MET A 1 16.02 13.87 21.68
N SER A 2 16.38 12.97 20.76
CA SER A 2 16.28 13.19 19.30
C SER A 2 14.82 13.30 18.89
N SER A 3 14.36 14.53 18.63
CA SER A 3 13.01 14.81 18.13
C SER A 3 12.94 14.39 16.67
N LYS A 4 12.79 13.08 16.44
CA LYS A 4 12.52 12.54 15.10
C LYS A 4 11.12 12.99 14.71
N VAL A 5 11.00 13.85 13.68
CA VAL A 5 9.70 14.21 13.11
C VAL A 5 9.06 12.92 12.61
N LEU A 6 7.99 12.49 13.29
CA LEU A 6 7.24 11.27 13.00
C LEU A 6 8.12 10.00 12.88
N GLY A 7 9.27 9.93 13.54
CA GLY A 7 10.19 8.79 13.42
C GLY A 7 10.84 8.60 12.03
N LEU A 8 10.63 9.53 11.09
CA LEU A 8 11.04 9.37 9.68
C LEU A 8 12.32 10.10 9.33
N VAL A 9 12.62 11.25 9.96
CA VAL A 9 13.83 12.04 9.65
C VAL A 9 14.46 12.58 10.94
N SER A 10 15.79 12.44 11.06
CA SER A 10 16.59 13.05 12.11
C SER A 10 16.81 14.54 11.80
N GLN A 11 16.33 15.44 12.66
CA GLN A 11 16.46 16.90 12.44
C GLN A 11 17.90 17.39 12.47
N GLU A 12 18.75 16.81 13.31
CA GLU A 12 20.18 17.13 13.35
C GLU A 12 20.86 16.92 11.99
N CYS A 13 20.40 15.92 11.25
CA CYS A 13 20.93 15.61 9.93
C CYS A 13 20.41 16.54 8.83
N LEU A 14 19.15 16.93 8.95
CA LEU A 14 18.55 17.91 8.04
C LEU A 14 19.25 19.27 8.17
N ASP A 15 19.55 19.70 9.39
CA ASP A 15 20.22 20.98 9.65
C ASP A 15 21.66 20.98 9.13
N LYS A 16 22.42 19.88 9.34
CA LYS A 16 23.77 19.72 8.77
C LYS A 16 23.77 19.74 7.24
N PHE A 17 22.79 19.09 6.61
CA PHE A 17 22.64 19.11 5.16
C PHE A 17 22.32 20.52 4.64
N MET A 18 21.43 21.26 5.32
CA MET A 18 21.12 22.65 4.98
C MET A 18 22.32 23.58 5.17
N ALA A 19 23.22 23.27 6.11
CA ALA A 19 24.49 23.95 6.32
C ALA A 19 25.60 23.52 5.34
N PHE A 20 25.29 22.69 4.33
CA PHE A 20 26.25 22.13 3.35
C PHE A 20 27.36 21.24 3.96
N ASP A 21 27.17 20.74 5.17
CA ASP A 21 28.10 19.81 5.82
C ASP A 21 27.75 18.36 5.47
N LEU A 22 28.41 17.83 4.43
CA LEU A 22 28.09 16.54 3.79
C LEU A 22 28.81 15.37 4.46
N GLU A 23 28.41 15.06 5.70
CA GLU A 23 28.84 13.86 6.40
C GLU A 23 28.22 12.60 5.77
N LYS A 24 29.03 11.58 5.41
CA LYS A 24 28.57 10.38 4.68
C LYS A 24 27.45 9.60 5.39
N SER A 25 27.52 9.51 6.72
CA SER A 25 26.53 8.87 7.59
C SER A 25 25.16 9.52 7.43
N CYS A 26 25.15 10.85 7.44
CA CYS A 26 23.97 11.67 7.40
C CYS A 26 23.30 11.70 6.01
N VAL A 27 24.12 11.79 4.96
CA VAL A 27 23.63 11.74 3.57
C VAL A 27 22.95 10.39 3.28
N THR A 28 23.53 9.29 3.77
CA THR A 28 22.95 7.95 3.58
C THR A 28 21.60 7.83 4.30
N GLU A 29 21.50 8.30 5.54
CA GLU A 29 20.25 8.29 6.30
C GLU A 29 19.15 9.12 5.61
N LEU A 30 19.48 10.34 5.17
CA LEU A 30 18.54 11.20 4.45
C LEU A 30 18.07 10.57 3.14
N MET A 31 18.97 9.94 2.38
CA MET A 31 18.60 9.27 1.13
C MET A 31 17.66 8.09 1.36
N VAL A 32 17.96 7.22 2.33
CA VAL A 32 17.12 6.05 2.64
C VAL A 32 15.74 6.48 3.14
N ASN A 33 15.70 7.45 4.06
CA ASN A 33 14.43 7.95 4.58
C ASN A 33 13.61 8.70 3.52
N GLY A 34 14.27 9.49 2.68
CA GLY A 34 13.62 10.16 1.55
C GLY A 34 13.04 9.16 0.54
N LEU A 35 13.77 8.09 0.25
CA LEU A 35 13.27 7.01 -0.60
C LEU A 35 12.05 6.33 0.02
N ASN A 36 12.11 5.93 1.29
CA ASN A 36 10.97 5.32 2.00
C ASN A 36 9.73 6.22 1.96
N MET A 37 9.88 7.53 2.18
CA MET A 37 8.78 8.49 2.05
C MET A 37 8.22 8.54 0.62
N GLY A 38 9.10 8.50 -0.38
CA GLY A 38 8.71 8.42 -1.79
C GLY A 38 7.91 7.14 -2.10
N VAL A 39 8.32 5.98 -1.58
CA VAL A 39 7.59 4.74 -1.78
C VAL A 39 6.24 4.78 -1.06
N MET A 40 6.17 5.28 0.17
CA MET A 40 4.89 5.47 0.88
C MET A 40 3.93 6.39 0.11
N ALA A 41 4.43 7.48 -0.48
CA ALA A 41 3.63 8.36 -1.32
C ALA A 41 3.14 7.65 -2.61
N GLY A 42 4.01 6.87 -3.26
CA GLY A 42 3.65 6.07 -4.43
C GLY A 42 2.60 4.99 -4.10
N ALA A 43 2.73 4.34 -2.94
CA ALA A 43 1.80 3.33 -2.46
C ALA A 43 0.37 3.88 -2.28
N LEU A 44 0.22 5.15 -1.89
CA LEU A 44 -1.08 5.85 -1.83
C LEU A 44 -1.71 6.07 -3.21
N ALA A 45 -0.91 6.13 -4.28
CA ALA A 45 -1.39 6.41 -5.62
C ALA A 45 -1.67 5.13 -6.44
N VAL A 46 -1.00 4.02 -6.14
CA VAL A 46 -0.91 2.86 -7.05
C VAL A 46 -2.26 2.21 -7.37
N LYS A 47 -3.20 2.13 -6.41
CA LYS A 47 -4.52 1.49 -6.62
C LYS A 47 -5.61 2.49 -7.00
N LEU A 48 -5.37 3.80 -6.89
CA LEU A 48 -6.35 4.83 -7.22
C LEU A 48 -6.90 4.73 -8.65
N PRO A 49 -6.10 4.49 -9.71
CA PRO A 49 -6.63 4.35 -11.06
C PRO A 49 -7.62 3.21 -11.19
N GLN A 50 -7.41 2.11 -10.46
CA GLN A 50 -8.31 0.95 -10.48
C GLN A 50 -9.61 1.25 -9.74
N ILE A 51 -9.54 1.93 -8.59
CA ILE A 51 -10.70 2.43 -7.84
C ILE A 51 -11.54 3.37 -8.70
N ILE A 52 -10.90 4.34 -9.36
CA ILE A 52 -11.57 5.30 -10.25
C ILE A 52 -12.26 4.57 -11.40
N LYS A 53 -11.63 3.56 -12.02
CA LYS A 53 -12.25 2.77 -13.10
C LYS A 53 -13.51 2.04 -12.65
N ILE A 54 -13.51 1.45 -11.45
CA ILE A 54 -14.68 0.76 -10.89
C ILE A 54 -15.81 1.77 -10.67
N LEU A 55 -15.51 2.92 -10.08
CA LEU A 55 -16.48 3.99 -9.82
C LEU A 55 -17.06 4.59 -11.11
N ALA A 56 -16.22 4.83 -12.12
CA ALA A 56 -16.62 5.41 -13.40
C ALA A 56 -17.52 4.47 -14.21
N ASN A 57 -17.17 3.18 -14.26
CA ASN A 57 -17.93 2.19 -15.03
C ASN A 57 -19.10 1.58 -14.25
N LYS A 58 -19.15 1.77 -12.92
CA LYS A 58 -20.12 1.15 -11.99
C LYS A 58 -20.28 -0.35 -12.21
N SER A 59 -19.19 -1.02 -12.57
CA SER A 59 -19.19 -2.43 -12.95
C SER A 59 -17.84 -3.05 -12.62
N VAL A 60 -17.89 -4.29 -12.15
CA VAL A 60 -16.70 -5.12 -11.87
C VAL A 60 -16.56 -6.28 -12.86
N LYS A 61 -17.24 -6.21 -14.01
CA LYS A 61 -17.17 -7.25 -15.05
C LYS A 61 -15.72 -7.37 -15.57
N GLY A 62 -15.19 -8.59 -15.55
CA GLY A 62 -13.81 -8.89 -15.98
C GLY A 62 -12.76 -8.73 -14.87
N ILE A 63 -13.16 -8.44 -13.64
CA ILE A 63 -12.29 -8.36 -12.47
C ILE A 63 -12.54 -9.59 -11.58
N SER A 64 -11.46 -10.16 -11.04
CA SER A 64 -11.52 -11.33 -10.16
C SER A 64 -11.64 -10.91 -8.70
N GLU A 65 -12.73 -11.33 -8.04
CA GLU A 65 -12.93 -11.15 -6.60
C GLU A 65 -11.79 -11.80 -5.79
N ALA A 66 -11.47 -13.06 -6.13
CA ALA A 66 -10.44 -13.83 -5.45
C ALA A 66 -9.08 -13.12 -5.50
N SER A 67 -8.78 -12.40 -6.58
CA SER A 67 -7.53 -11.64 -6.70
C SER A 67 -7.47 -10.49 -5.71
N PHE A 68 -8.56 -9.73 -5.53
CA PHE A 68 -8.60 -8.66 -4.52
C PHE A 68 -8.61 -9.19 -3.09
N ALA A 69 -9.30 -10.31 -2.85
CA ALA A 69 -9.32 -10.95 -1.54
C ALA A 69 -7.93 -11.45 -1.14
N LEU A 70 -7.22 -12.12 -2.06
CA LEU A 70 -5.86 -12.58 -1.81
C LEU A 70 -4.88 -11.43 -1.59
N GLU A 71 -5.01 -10.34 -2.36
CA GLU A 71 -4.15 -9.16 -2.19
C GLU A 71 -4.38 -8.48 -0.83
N PHE A 72 -5.64 -8.36 -0.38
CA PHE A 72 -5.97 -7.86 0.94
C PHE A 72 -5.44 -8.77 2.06
N ILE A 73 -5.61 -10.08 1.95
CA ILE A 73 -5.13 -11.04 2.95
C ILE A 73 -3.59 -11.00 3.03
N ALA A 74 -2.91 -11.05 1.89
CA ALA A 74 -1.44 -11.04 1.84
C ALA A 74 -0.86 -9.76 2.45
N SER A 75 -1.37 -8.59 2.05
CA SER A 75 -0.93 -7.30 2.60
C SER A 75 -1.23 -7.15 4.08
N SER A 76 -2.38 -7.66 4.55
CA SER A 76 -2.74 -7.64 5.97
C SER A 76 -1.83 -8.55 6.80
N LEU A 77 -1.54 -9.77 6.33
CA LEU A 77 -0.60 -10.68 6.98
C LEU A 77 0.80 -10.07 7.07
N PHE A 78 1.25 -9.40 6.01
CA PHE A 78 2.53 -8.68 6.02
C PHE A 78 2.56 -7.57 7.09
N CYS A 79 1.49 -6.78 7.21
CA CYS A 79 1.39 -5.75 8.24
C CYS A 79 1.40 -6.35 9.65
N ILE A 80 0.58 -7.39 9.89
CA ILE A 80 0.49 -8.06 11.19
C ILE A 80 1.85 -8.65 11.59
N TYR A 81 2.54 -9.31 10.67
CA TYR A 81 3.87 -9.86 10.92
C TYR A 81 4.86 -8.77 11.36
N ASN A 82 4.93 -7.66 10.62
CA ASN A 82 5.85 -6.57 10.94
C ASN A 82 5.48 -5.84 12.24
N MET A 83 4.18 -5.73 12.56
CA MET A 83 3.70 -5.22 13.84
C MET A 83 4.13 -6.13 15.00
N LEU A 84 4.00 -7.45 14.87
CA LEU A 84 4.38 -8.42 15.88
C LEU A 84 5.89 -8.43 16.13
N MET A 85 6.68 -8.32 15.05
CA MET A 85 8.15 -8.21 15.13
C MET A 85 8.64 -6.84 15.60
N ARG A 86 7.73 -5.87 15.84
CA ARG A 86 8.03 -4.50 16.27
C ARG A 86 9.00 -3.77 15.33
N HIS A 87 8.90 -4.02 14.04
CA HIS A 87 9.64 -3.26 13.05
C HIS A 87 9.12 -1.81 12.98
N PRO A 88 10.01 -0.83 12.74
CA PRO A 88 9.61 0.57 12.64
C PRO A 88 8.59 0.75 11.50
N PHE A 89 7.54 1.54 11.75
CA PHE A 89 6.46 1.76 10.77
C PHE A 89 6.97 2.26 9.42
N ALA A 90 8.05 3.05 9.41
CA ALA A 90 8.71 3.53 8.19
C ALA A 90 9.11 2.40 7.21
N ALA A 91 9.36 1.18 7.72
CA ALA A 91 9.81 0.05 6.92
C ALA A 91 8.66 -0.73 6.25
N TRP A 92 7.43 -0.65 6.77
CA TRP A 92 6.30 -1.46 6.29
C TRP A 92 5.01 -0.66 6.08
N GLY A 93 5.01 0.64 6.40
CA GLY A 93 3.84 1.51 6.36
C GLY A 93 3.26 1.68 4.95
N GLU A 94 4.06 1.51 3.90
CA GLU A 94 3.55 1.43 2.52
C GLU A 94 2.51 0.32 2.35
N MET A 95 2.74 -0.86 2.94
CA MET A 95 1.82 -1.99 2.82
C MET A 95 0.56 -1.80 3.65
N PHE A 96 0.64 -1.02 4.73
CA PHE A 96 -0.54 -0.61 5.47
C PHE A 96 -1.47 0.24 4.58
N PHE A 97 -0.92 1.24 3.89
CA PHE A 97 -1.71 2.07 2.97
C PHE A 97 -2.25 1.29 1.77
N ILE A 98 -1.49 0.32 1.26
CA ILE A 98 -1.96 -0.58 0.19
C ILE A 98 -3.10 -1.46 0.71
N SER A 99 -2.97 -2.05 1.90
CA SER A 99 -4.01 -2.89 2.51
C SER A 99 -5.34 -2.14 2.67
N VAL A 100 -5.30 -0.89 3.12
CA VAL A 100 -6.49 -0.02 3.21
C VAL A 100 -7.14 0.18 1.83
N GLN A 101 -6.34 0.45 0.80
CA GLN A 101 -6.86 0.60 -0.56
C GLN A 101 -7.44 -0.71 -1.11
N CYS A 102 -6.80 -1.86 -0.86
CA CYS A 102 -7.32 -3.17 -1.24
C CYS A 102 -8.66 -3.48 -0.56
N MET A 103 -8.81 -3.09 0.72
CA MET A 103 -10.09 -3.20 1.42
C MET A 103 -11.18 -2.35 0.75
N ILE A 104 -10.87 -1.11 0.36
CA ILE A 104 -11.80 -0.25 -0.37
C ILE A 104 -12.18 -0.90 -1.71
N GLN A 105 -11.22 -1.49 -2.43
CA GLN A 105 -11.47 -2.18 -3.69
C GLN A 105 -12.41 -3.39 -3.52
N LEU A 106 -12.25 -4.17 -2.45
CA LEU A 106 -13.15 -5.29 -2.12
C LEU A 106 -14.57 -4.79 -1.84
N ILE A 107 -14.72 -3.74 -1.04
CA ILE A 107 -16.02 -3.15 -0.73
C ILE A 107 -16.71 -2.66 -2.00
N LEU A 108 -15.98 -1.95 -2.86
CA LEU A 108 -16.51 -1.49 -4.15
C LEU A 108 -16.84 -2.66 -5.08
N PHE A 109 -16.03 -3.73 -5.05
CA PHE A 109 -16.31 -4.93 -5.82
C PHE A 109 -17.65 -5.54 -5.41
N TRP A 110 -17.88 -5.79 -4.13
CA TRP A 110 -19.15 -6.33 -3.63
C TRP A 110 -20.33 -5.40 -3.87
N TRP A 111 -20.11 -4.09 -3.83
CA TRP A 111 -21.16 -3.10 -4.10
C TRP A 111 -21.65 -3.12 -5.55
N TYR A 112 -20.73 -3.28 -6.52
CA TYR A 112 -21.04 -3.27 -7.95
C TYR A 112 -21.11 -4.68 -8.57
N ALA A 113 -20.93 -5.73 -7.77
CA ALA A 113 -21.02 -7.11 -8.23
C ALA A 113 -22.48 -7.44 -8.61
N PRO A 114 -22.77 -7.74 -9.89
CA PRO A 114 -24.04 -8.35 -10.23
C PRO A 114 -24.09 -9.75 -9.59
N GLN A 115 -25.28 -10.20 -9.16
CA GLN A 115 -25.50 -11.56 -8.66
C GLN A 115 -24.96 -12.55 -9.70
N ILE A 116 -23.82 -13.17 -9.41
CA ILE A 116 -23.15 -14.05 -10.36
C ILE A 116 -23.96 -15.35 -10.37
N ASP A 117 -24.73 -15.59 -11.43
CA ASP A 117 -25.17 -16.95 -11.77
C ASP A 117 -23.92 -17.78 -12.03
N ILE A 118 -23.53 -18.58 -11.04
CA ILE A 118 -22.31 -19.40 -11.02
C ILE A 118 -22.44 -20.57 -12.03
N LEU A 119 -23.67 -20.84 -12.47
CA LEU A 119 -24.08 -22.01 -13.24
C LEU A 119 -23.50 -22.11 -14.67
N PRO A 120 -23.35 -21.03 -15.48
CA PRO A 120 -22.82 -21.16 -16.84
C PRO A 120 -21.30 -21.41 -16.89
N ARG A 121 -20.54 -21.03 -15.87
CA ARG A 121 -19.07 -21.17 -15.86
C ARG A 121 -18.61 -22.58 -15.52
N VAL A 122 -19.29 -23.27 -14.60
CA VAL A 122 -18.97 -24.67 -14.26
C VAL A 122 -19.37 -25.63 -15.38
N LEU A 123 -20.45 -25.31 -16.12
CA LEU A 123 -20.93 -26.12 -17.24
C LEU A 123 -20.02 -26.03 -18.48
N LEU A 124 -19.33 -24.90 -18.68
CA LEU A 124 -18.38 -24.72 -19.79
C LEU A 124 -16.96 -25.23 -19.49
N MET A 125 -16.64 -25.57 -18.23
CA MET A 125 -15.34 -26.17 -17.87
C MET A 125 -15.37 -27.72 -17.89
N ASN A 126 -16.54 -28.33 -18.16
CA ASN A 126 -16.73 -29.78 -18.31
C ASN A 126 -17.10 -30.20 -19.75
N LEU A 127 -16.90 -29.32 -20.74
CA LEU A 127 -17.16 -29.56 -22.16
C LEU A 127 -15.89 -29.32 -22.99
#